data_AF-A0A8H7J8H3-F1
#
_entry.id   AF-A0A8H7J8H3-F1
#
_cell.length_a   1.000
_cell.length_b   1.000
_cell.length_c   1.000
_cell.angle_alpha   90.00
_cell.angle_beta   90.00
_cell.angle_gamma   90.00
#
_symmetry.space_group_name_H-M   'P 1'
#
loop_
_entity.id
_entity.type
_entity.pdbx_description
1 polymer ?
#
loop_
_entity_poly.entity_id
_entity_poly.type
_entity_poly.pdbx_seq_one_letter_code
_entity_poly.pdbx_strand_id
1 'polypeptide(L)'
;MKFAAVAILSLAAGVIAQIDPEHCGPKYGNLVCKDNNCCSQYGWCGSTKDHCDVSTCLKPFSAPGSSCAPKASTKLNTTTKATASTSRAQTFPASVPVIDVCGHAQGGVTCPGAGANGYFYRCCSSAGHCGPKNDIQDQSLYCGDGCQAGFGKCDNEKAPAEPTVPRGADAGEGETCGPIVNKKCKTGLCCSGSNFCGSGDDFCGAANWCQSKWGKCN
;
A
#
# COMPACT_ATOMS: atom_id res chain seq x y z
N MET A 1 46.69 -17.18 -62.05
CA MET A 1 46.91 -17.83 -60.74
C MET A 1 47.63 -16.89 -59.80
N LYS A 2 46.92 -16.14 -58.95
CA LYS A 2 47.42 -15.60 -57.66
C LYS A 2 46.19 -15.40 -56.77
N PHE A 3 46.03 -16.28 -55.78
CA PHE A 3 44.97 -16.18 -54.77
C PHE A 3 45.36 -15.10 -53.77
N ALA A 4 44.55 -14.04 -53.64
CA ALA A 4 44.69 -13.06 -52.58
C ALA A 4 43.72 -13.45 -51.45
N ALA A 5 44.26 -13.87 -50.31
CA ALA A 5 43.50 -14.21 -49.12
C ALA A 5 42.93 -12.93 -48.50
N VAL A 6 41.59 -12.82 -48.49
CA VAL A 6 40.86 -11.76 -47.79
C VAL A 6 40.68 -12.21 -46.34
N ALA A 7 41.44 -11.62 -45.41
CA ALA A 7 41.24 -11.81 -43.99
C ALA A 7 40.06 -10.95 -43.53
N ILE A 8 38.91 -11.58 -43.29
CA ILE A 8 37.72 -10.93 -42.71
C ILE A 8 37.95 -10.81 -41.21
N LEU A 9 38.35 -9.62 -40.75
CA LEU A 9 38.47 -9.30 -39.34
C LEU A 9 37.06 -9.11 -38.76
N SER A 10 36.49 -10.17 -38.22
CA SER A 10 35.20 -10.12 -37.52
C SER A 10 35.33 -9.32 -36.23
N LEU A 11 34.93 -8.04 -36.27
CA LEU A 11 34.65 -7.24 -35.09
C LEU A 11 33.33 -7.72 -34.48
N ALA A 12 33.42 -8.78 -33.66
CA ALA A 12 32.37 -9.08 -32.70
C ALA A 12 32.42 -8.00 -31.61
N ALA A 13 31.70 -6.90 -31.83
CA ALA A 13 31.31 -6.02 -30.74
C ALA A 13 30.34 -6.81 -29.86
N GLY A 14 30.90 -7.51 -28.87
CA GLY A 14 30.13 -8.04 -27.77
C GLY A 14 29.38 -6.88 -27.14
N VAL A 15 28.06 -6.85 -27.33
CA VAL A 15 27.17 -6.01 -26.53
C VAL A 15 27.22 -6.60 -25.14
N ILE A 16 28.22 -6.18 -24.36
CA ILE A 16 28.19 -6.36 -22.92
C ILE A 16 27.03 -5.47 -22.49
N ALA A 17 25.87 -6.07 -22.23
CA ALA A 17 24.79 -5.37 -21.55
C ALA A 17 25.40 -4.77 -20.29
N GLN A 18 25.59 -3.46 -20.27
CA GLN A 18 25.99 -2.76 -19.07
C GLN A 18 24.84 -2.99 -18.10
N ILE A 19 25.04 -3.88 -17.14
CA ILE A 19 24.16 -4.03 -16.00
C ILE A 19 24.36 -2.74 -15.21
N ASP A 20 23.60 -1.69 -15.53
CA ASP A 20 23.68 -0.40 -14.85
C ASP A 20 23.36 -0.62 -13.36
N PRO A 21 24.36 -0.55 -12.44
CA PRO A 21 24.17 -0.83 -11.02
C PRO A 21 23.44 0.31 -10.29
N GLU A 22 23.01 1.33 -11.01
CA GLU A 22 22.32 2.51 -10.48
C GLU A 22 20.83 2.23 -10.24
N HIS A 23 20.26 1.21 -10.88
CA HIS A 23 18.83 0.97 -10.85
C HIS A 23 18.46 -0.33 -10.11
N CYS A 24 17.28 -0.32 -9.51
CA CYS A 24 16.79 -1.40 -8.68
C CYS A 24 15.26 -1.47 -8.70
N GLY A 25 14.74 -2.60 -8.26
CA GLY A 25 13.31 -2.80 -8.16
C GLY A 25 12.68 -3.41 -9.41
N PRO A 26 11.36 -3.61 -9.38
CA PRO A 26 10.66 -4.46 -10.35
C PRO A 26 10.68 -3.90 -11.77
N LYS A 27 10.80 -2.58 -11.93
CA LYS A 27 10.91 -1.91 -13.25
C LYS A 27 12.20 -2.23 -13.98
N TYR A 28 13.23 -2.67 -13.25
CA TYR A 28 14.55 -2.96 -13.80
C TYR A 28 14.86 -4.45 -13.65
N GLY A 29 13.88 -5.32 -13.91
CA GLY A 29 14.10 -6.77 -13.88
C GLY A 29 14.37 -7.33 -12.49
N ASN A 30 13.79 -6.72 -11.44
CA ASN A 30 13.98 -7.10 -10.05
C ASN A 30 15.44 -6.99 -9.57
N LEU A 31 16.21 -6.07 -10.16
CA LEU A 31 17.58 -5.79 -9.72
C LEU A 31 17.61 -5.34 -8.26
N VAL A 32 18.63 -5.81 -7.55
CA VAL A 32 18.90 -5.47 -6.14
C VAL A 32 20.13 -4.58 -6.09
N CYS A 33 20.06 -3.52 -5.29
CA CYS A 33 21.22 -2.66 -5.06
C CYS A 33 22.40 -3.44 -4.48
N LYS A 34 23.60 -3.05 -4.92
CA LYS A 34 24.87 -3.54 -4.36
C LYS A 34 25.33 -2.60 -3.23
N ASP A 35 26.30 -3.08 -2.45
CA ASP A 35 26.83 -2.40 -1.26
C ASP A 35 25.74 -2.07 -0.24
N ASN A 36 25.97 -1.32 0.84
CA ASN A 36 24.90 -1.03 1.83
C ASN A 36 23.86 0.00 1.33
N ASN A 37 23.61 0.08 0.02
CA ASN A 37 22.70 1.04 -0.60
C ASN A 37 21.24 0.58 -0.54
N CYS A 38 20.36 1.57 -0.36
CA CYS A 38 18.93 1.39 -0.41
C CYS A 38 18.41 1.60 -1.83
N CYS A 39 17.36 0.87 -2.17
CA CYS A 39 16.59 1.10 -3.37
C CYS A 39 15.51 2.13 -3.07
N SER A 40 15.59 3.31 -3.67
CA SER A 40 14.57 4.35 -3.49
C SER A 40 13.23 3.92 -4.11
N GLN A 41 12.13 4.57 -3.72
CA GLN A 41 10.82 4.37 -4.35
C GLN A 41 10.80 4.62 -5.86
N TYR A 42 11.79 5.36 -6.37
CA TYR A 42 11.94 5.67 -7.79
C TYR A 42 12.79 4.65 -8.55
N GLY A 43 13.26 3.60 -7.86
CA GLY A 43 14.06 2.52 -8.45
C GLY A 43 15.53 2.89 -8.68
N TRP A 44 16.09 3.73 -7.83
CA TRP A 44 17.50 4.12 -7.84
C TRP A 44 18.23 3.65 -6.60
N CYS A 45 19.47 3.19 -6.76
CA CYS A 45 20.35 2.78 -5.67
C CYS A 45 21.09 3.97 -5.08
N GLY A 46 21.04 4.13 -3.76
CA GLY A 46 21.82 5.14 -3.06
C GLY A 46 21.81 4.99 -1.54
N SER A 47 22.68 5.73 -0.86
CA SER A 47 22.86 5.69 0.60
C SER A 47 22.32 6.91 1.33
N THR A 48 21.82 7.92 0.60
CA THR A 48 21.27 9.13 1.22
C THR A 48 19.91 8.88 1.84
N LYS A 49 19.45 9.79 2.71
CA LYS A 49 18.14 9.69 3.36
C LYS A 49 16.99 9.56 2.35
N ASP A 50 17.06 10.19 1.20
CA ASP A 50 16.01 10.11 0.16
C ASP A 50 15.92 8.71 -0.47
N HIS A 51 17.02 7.96 -0.49
CA HIS A 51 17.07 6.58 -0.98
C HIS A 51 16.73 5.57 0.12
N CYS A 52 17.12 5.89 1.35
CA CYS A 52 17.08 5.02 2.51
C CYS A 52 15.95 5.33 3.50
N ASP A 53 15.01 6.20 3.14
CA ASP A 53 13.87 6.47 4.00
C ASP A 53 13.03 5.19 4.17
N VAL A 54 13.03 4.66 5.39
CA VAL A 54 12.39 3.37 5.74
C VAL A 54 10.90 3.31 5.44
N SER A 55 10.26 4.48 5.26
CA SER A 55 8.85 4.61 4.91
C SER A 55 8.58 4.45 3.41
N THR A 56 9.56 4.73 2.54
CA THR A 56 9.38 4.76 1.08
C THR A 56 10.33 3.85 0.30
N CYS A 57 11.47 3.46 0.86
CA CYS A 57 12.47 2.64 0.18
C CYS A 57 11.95 1.20 -0.09
N LEU A 58 12.37 0.63 -1.23
CA LEU A 58 11.96 -0.70 -1.71
C LEU A 58 12.80 -1.78 -1.03
N LYS A 59 12.33 -2.26 0.14
CA LYS A 59 13.03 -3.20 1.02
C LYS A 59 13.55 -4.48 0.34
N PRO A 60 12.77 -5.19 -0.51
CA PRO A 60 13.23 -6.44 -1.15
C PRO A 60 14.33 -6.22 -2.19
N PHE A 61 14.52 -4.98 -2.65
CA PHE A 61 15.44 -4.61 -3.72
C PHE A 61 16.57 -3.70 -3.22
N SER A 62 16.57 -3.40 -1.92
CA SER A 62 17.65 -2.75 -1.22
C SER A 62 18.67 -3.80 -0.79
N ALA A 63 19.93 -3.41 -0.66
CA ALA A 63 20.94 -4.36 -0.30
C ALA A 63 20.78 -4.88 1.13
N PRO A 64 21.20 -6.13 1.44
CA PRO A 64 20.99 -6.75 2.75
C PRO A 64 21.58 -6.00 3.96
N GLY A 65 22.64 -5.22 3.76
CA GLY A 65 23.26 -4.41 4.82
C GLY A 65 22.83 -2.94 4.84
N SER A 66 21.89 -2.55 3.96
CA SER A 66 21.32 -1.20 3.95
C SER A 66 20.35 -0.99 5.12
N SER A 67 20.10 0.27 5.48
CA SER A 67 19.10 0.63 6.49
C SER A 67 17.66 0.30 6.06
N CYS A 68 17.45 0.02 4.77
CA CYS A 68 16.17 -0.36 4.19
C CYS A 68 15.97 -1.89 4.13
N ALA A 69 17.02 -2.69 4.38
CA ALA A 69 16.92 -4.13 4.33
C ALA A 69 15.87 -4.64 5.35
N PRO A 70 15.10 -5.68 5.01
CA PRO A 70 14.29 -6.37 6.01
C PRO A 70 15.23 -6.96 7.06
N LYS A 71 15.25 -6.40 8.27
CA LYS A 71 15.93 -7.05 9.40
C LYS A 71 15.34 -8.44 9.55
N ALA A 72 16.19 -9.46 9.54
CA ALA A 72 15.80 -10.84 9.80
C ALA A 72 14.95 -10.87 11.07
N SER A 73 13.64 -11.02 10.89
CA SER A 73 12.71 -11.21 11.99
C SER A 73 13.04 -12.58 12.56
N THR A 74 13.51 -12.60 13.81
CA THR A 74 13.57 -13.81 14.62
C THR A 74 12.21 -14.47 14.52
N LYS A 75 12.17 -15.63 13.89
CA LYS A 75 10.97 -16.43 13.62
C LYS A 75 10.27 -16.71 14.95
N LEU A 76 9.29 -15.89 15.32
CA LEU A 76 8.42 -16.19 16.45
C LEU A 76 7.41 -17.22 15.96
N ASN A 77 7.74 -18.50 16.18
CA ASN A 77 6.76 -19.58 16.11
C ASN A 77 5.72 -19.33 17.22
N THR A 78 4.61 -18.71 16.88
CA THR A 78 3.44 -18.66 17.75
C THR A 78 2.38 -19.59 17.17
N THR A 79 2.43 -20.85 17.58
CA THR A 79 1.30 -21.76 17.44
C THR A 79 0.26 -21.37 18.49
N THR A 80 -0.57 -20.36 18.21
CA THR A 80 -1.75 -20.08 19.05
C THR A 80 -2.97 -20.75 18.44
N LYS A 81 -3.30 -21.90 19.03
CA LYS A 81 -4.63 -22.50 18.97
C LYS A 81 -5.66 -21.43 19.35
N ALA A 82 -6.62 -21.20 18.46
CA ALA A 82 -7.70 -20.26 18.67
C ALA A 82 -8.39 -20.55 20.01
N THR A 83 -8.31 -19.60 20.93
CA THR A 83 -9.16 -19.56 22.13
C THR A 83 -9.86 -18.21 22.14
N ALA A 84 -11.15 -18.24 22.43
CA ALA A 84 -12.07 -17.14 22.29
C ALA A 84 -11.63 -15.84 23.00
N SER A 85 -11.83 -14.75 22.26
CA SER A 85 -12.02 -13.35 22.64
C SER A 85 -12.12 -13.02 24.14
N THR A 86 -11.08 -12.33 24.63
CA THR A 86 -11.19 -11.33 25.70
C THR A 86 -10.76 -9.98 25.12
N SER A 87 -11.70 -9.02 25.09
CA SER A 87 -11.59 -7.69 24.47
C SER A 87 -10.41 -6.89 25.02
N ARG A 88 -9.29 -6.85 24.28
CA ARG A 88 -8.26 -5.83 24.44
C ARG A 88 -8.83 -4.49 23.96
N ALA A 89 -8.60 -3.42 24.73
CA ALA A 89 -9.04 -2.07 24.36
C ALA A 89 -8.63 -1.74 22.91
N GLN A 90 -9.63 -1.45 22.07
CA GLN A 90 -9.42 -1.14 20.66
C GLN A 90 -8.76 0.24 20.56
N THR A 91 -7.54 0.29 20.01
CA THR A 91 -6.84 1.55 19.72
C THR A 91 -7.10 1.95 18.27
N PHE A 92 -7.55 3.19 18.06
CA PHE A 92 -7.84 3.72 16.73
C PHE A 92 -6.65 4.54 16.21
N PRO A 93 -6.29 4.43 14.92
CA PRO A 93 -5.34 5.33 14.29
C PRO A 93 -5.83 6.78 14.32
N ALA A 94 -4.89 7.72 14.38
CA ALA A 94 -5.20 9.16 14.38
C ALA A 94 -5.58 9.70 12.99
N SER A 95 -5.16 9.02 11.92
CA SER A 95 -5.38 9.42 10.53
C SER A 95 -5.71 8.22 9.65
N VAL A 96 -6.30 8.52 8.49
CA VAL A 96 -6.56 7.54 7.42
C VAL A 96 -5.37 7.56 6.46
N PRO A 97 -4.87 6.41 5.99
CA PRO A 97 -3.82 6.38 4.98
C PRO A 97 -4.21 7.14 3.72
N VAL A 98 -3.35 8.06 3.27
CA VAL A 98 -3.51 8.78 1.99
C VAL A 98 -2.92 7.93 0.87
N ILE A 99 -3.47 6.74 0.67
CA ILE A 99 -2.98 5.75 -0.30
C ILE A 99 -4.17 5.09 -0.99
N ASP A 100 -4.61 5.77 -2.04
CA ASP A 100 -5.78 5.35 -2.82
C ASP A 100 -5.41 4.54 -4.06
N VAL A 101 -4.14 4.60 -4.47
CA VAL A 101 -3.60 3.89 -5.63
C VAL A 101 -2.63 2.80 -5.20
N CYS A 102 -2.60 1.71 -5.94
CA CYS A 102 -1.76 0.57 -5.67
C CYS A 102 -1.47 -0.23 -6.94
N GLY A 103 -0.56 -1.19 -6.82
CA GLY A 103 -0.32 -2.16 -7.87
C GLY A 103 0.89 -1.84 -8.73
N HIS A 104 1.21 -2.78 -9.59
CA HIS A 104 2.35 -2.71 -10.51
C HIS A 104 2.28 -1.50 -11.45
N ALA A 105 1.08 -1.13 -11.90
CA ALA A 105 0.84 0.04 -12.75
C ALA A 105 1.11 1.37 -12.03
N GLN A 106 1.02 1.39 -10.69
CA GLN A 106 1.18 2.58 -9.85
C GLN A 106 2.56 2.63 -9.20
N GLY A 107 3.59 2.13 -9.89
CA GLY A 107 4.96 2.11 -9.36
C GLY A 107 5.19 1.07 -8.27
N GLY A 108 4.29 0.10 -8.12
CA GLY A 108 4.43 -0.98 -7.14
C GLY A 108 3.99 -0.61 -5.72
N VAL A 109 3.17 0.44 -5.59
CA VAL A 109 2.60 0.88 -4.31
C VAL A 109 1.71 -0.22 -3.72
N THR A 110 1.85 -0.47 -2.41
CA THR A 110 1.11 -1.52 -1.70
C THR A 110 0.08 -0.95 -0.74
N CYS A 111 -1.03 -1.65 -0.60
CA CYS A 111 -2.10 -1.29 0.32
C CYS A 111 -1.73 -1.70 1.76
N PRO A 112 -1.60 -0.75 2.70
CA PRO A 112 -1.03 -1.03 4.03
C PRO A 112 -1.99 -1.75 4.98
N GLY A 113 -3.30 -1.71 4.71
CA GLY A 113 -4.32 -2.05 5.69
C GLY A 113 -4.47 -0.95 6.76
N ALA A 114 -5.69 -0.76 7.26
CA ALA A 114 -6.02 0.20 8.30
C ALA A 114 -7.21 -0.27 9.15
N GLY A 115 -7.36 0.36 10.33
CA GLY A 115 -8.44 0.09 11.27
C GLY A 115 -8.40 -1.34 11.84
N ALA A 116 -9.57 -1.85 12.21
CA ALA A 116 -9.70 -3.15 12.89
C ALA A 116 -9.04 -4.28 12.08
N ASN A 117 -8.00 -4.90 12.66
CA ASN A 117 -7.20 -5.97 12.05
C ASN A 117 -6.62 -5.64 10.66
N GLY A 118 -6.49 -4.34 10.32
CA GLY A 118 -6.05 -3.92 8.99
C GLY A 118 -7.05 -4.28 7.89
N TYR A 119 -8.35 -4.33 8.20
CA TYR A 119 -9.40 -4.69 7.24
C TYR A 119 -9.58 -3.65 6.11
N PHE A 120 -9.53 -2.37 6.45
CA PHE A 120 -9.73 -1.32 5.46
C PHE A 120 -8.45 -1.10 4.66
N TYR A 121 -8.53 -0.66 3.40
CA TYR A 121 -7.35 -0.40 2.54
C TYR A 121 -6.36 -1.58 2.48
N ARG A 122 -6.85 -2.83 2.51
CA ARG A 122 -6.00 -4.02 2.62
C ARG A 122 -5.72 -4.68 1.26
N CYS A 123 -6.67 -4.56 0.34
CA CYS A 123 -6.61 -5.19 -0.96
C CYS A 123 -6.29 -4.17 -2.03
N CYS A 124 -5.50 -4.60 -3.01
CA CYS A 124 -5.25 -3.83 -4.20
C CYS A 124 -6.12 -4.38 -5.32
N SER A 125 -7.15 -3.63 -5.74
CA SER A 125 -8.06 -4.09 -6.78
C SER A 125 -7.36 -4.26 -8.14
N SER A 126 -8.02 -4.93 -9.08
CA SER A 126 -7.58 -5.00 -10.47
C SER A 126 -7.40 -3.63 -11.13
N ALA A 127 -8.16 -2.63 -10.69
CA ALA A 127 -8.06 -1.24 -11.13
C ALA A 127 -6.92 -0.46 -10.45
N GLY A 128 -6.20 -1.07 -9.49
CA GLY A 128 -5.10 -0.42 -8.80
C GLY A 128 -5.56 0.56 -7.73
N HIS A 129 -6.64 0.22 -7.00
CA HIS A 129 -7.12 1.00 -5.88
C HIS A 129 -7.14 0.20 -4.57
N CYS A 130 -6.76 0.85 -3.48
CA CYS A 130 -6.81 0.25 -2.15
C CYS A 130 -8.24 0.27 -1.58
N GLY A 131 -8.66 -0.87 -1.04
CA GLY A 131 -9.92 -0.96 -0.31
C GLY A 131 -10.13 -2.29 0.41
N PRO A 132 -11.34 -2.52 0.96
CA PRO A 132 -12.45 -1.56 1.05
C PRO A 132 -12.09 -0.37 1.96
N LYS A 133 -12.64 0.82 1.71
CA LYS A 133 -12.29 2.03 2.50
C LYS A 133 -13.16 2.22 3.74
N ASN A 134 -14.33 1.61 3.78
CA ASN A 134 -15.30 1.70 4.88
C ASN A 134 -16.18 0.43 4.92
N ASP A 135 -17.12 0.36 5.85
CA ASP A 135 -17.96 -0.82 6.08
C ASP A 135 -19.13 -0.98 5.09
N ILE A 136 -19.35 -0.02 4.19
CA ILE A 136 -20.42 -0.05 3.18
C ILE A 136 -19.92 -0.36 1.76
N GLN A 137 -18.61 -0.34 1.56
CA GLN A 137 -17.98 -0.81 0.32
C GLN A 137 -17.77 -2.32 0.41
N ASP A 138 -18.34 -3.06 -0.53
CA ASP A 138 -18.13 -4.50 -0.60
C ASP A 138 -16.63 -4.78 -0.85
N GLN A 139 -16.05 -5.57 0.05
CA GLN A 139 -14.67 -6.03 -0.04
C GLN A 139 -14.38 -6.75 -1.36
N SER A 140 -15.37 -7.44 -1.95
CA SER A 140 -15.20 -8.18 -3.20
C SER A 140 -14.74 -7.29 -4.37
N LEU A 141 -15.09 -5.99 -4.36
CA LEU A 141 -14.64 -5.00 -5.34
C LEU A 141 -13.12 -4.78 -5.34
N TYR A 142 -12.46 -5.12 -4.23
CA TYR A 142 -11.02 -4.90 -4.04
C TYR A 142 -10.26 -6.21 -3.90
N CYS A 143 -10.81 -7.18 -3.19
CA CYS A 143 -10.16 -8.44 -2.83
C CYS A 143 -10.59 -9.62 -3.72
N GLY A 144 -11.61 -9.42 -4.57
CA GLY A 144 -12.11 -10.45 -5.47
C GLY A 144 -11.18 -10.72 -6.65
N ASP A 145 -11.77 -11.22 -7.74
CA ASP A 145 -11.03 -11.61 -8.93
C ASP A 145 -10.22 -10.44 -9.50
N GLY A 146 -8.95 -10.71 -9.80
CA GLY A 146 -8.02 -9.70 -10.30
C GLY A 146 -7.40 -8.80 -9.22
N CYS A 147 -7.63 -9.06 -7.93
CA CYS A 147 -6.83 -8.45 -6.87
C CYS A 147 -5.33 -8.68 -7.14
N GLN A 148 -4.54 -7.62 -7.04
CA GLN A 148 -3.12 -7.62 -7.40
C GLN A 148 -2.28 -8.17 -6.25
N ALA A 149 -2.10 -9.50 -6.26
CA ALA A 149 -1.29 -10.21 -5.27
C ALA A 149 0.13 -9.62 -5.16
N GLY A 150 0.61 -9.44 -3.93
CA GLY A 150 1.88 -8.76 -3.62
C GLY A 150 1.75 -7.24 -3.42
N PHE A 151 0.68 -6.61 -3.94
CA PHE A 151 0.36 -5.20 -3.70
C PHE A 151 -0.82 -5.01 -2.74
N GLY A 152 -1.51 -6.08 -2.38
CA GLY A 152 -2.50 -6.13 -1.31
C GLY A 152 -2.72 -7.56 -0.84
N LYS A 153 -3.54 -7.70 0.20
CA LYS A 153 -3.94 -8.99 0.77
C LYS A 153 -5.17 -9.53 0.04
N CYS A 154 -4.97 -10.39 -0.96
CA CYS A 154 -6.04 -10.90 -1.83
C CYS A 154 -6.76 -12.11 -1.23
N ASP A 155 -7.35 -11.90 -0.05
CA ASP A 155 -8.14 -12.86 0.72
C ASP A 155 -9.42 -12.20 1.23
N ASN A 156 -10.42 -13.03 1.51
CA ASN A 156 -11.71 -12.56 2.01
C ASN A 156 -11.74 -12.59 3.53
N GLU A 157 -11.79 -11.41 4.14
CA GLU A 157 -12.00 -11.24 5.57
C GLU A 157 -13.44 -10.86 5.89
N LYS A 158 -13.89 -11.19 7.10
CA LYS A 158 -15.19 -10.73 7.58
C LYS A 158 -15.10 -9.24 7.93
N ALA A 159 -16.07 -8.46 7.45
CA ALA A 159 -16.17 -7.05 7.82
C ALA A 159 -16.18 -6.86 9.35
N PRO A 160 -15.38 -5.93 9.87
CA PRO A 160 -15.33 -5.63 11.29
C PRO A 160 -16.66 -5.07 11.74
N ALA A 161 -17.06 -5.42 12.97
CA ALA A 161 -18.21 -4.80 13.60
C ALA A 161 -17.92 -3.32 13.89
N GLU A 162 -18.98 -2.53 14.01
CA GLU A 162 -18.86 -1.15 14.47
C GLU A 162 -18.19 -1.09 15.85
N PRO A 163 -17.29 -0.12 16.11
CA PRO A 163 -16.71 0.09 17.42
C PRO A 163 -17.78 0.22 18.50
N THR A 164 -17.66 -0.57 19.57
CA THR A 164 -18.55 -0.48 20.74
C THR A 164 -18.05 0.52 21.77
N VAL A 165 -16.83 1.03 21.61
CA VAL A 165 -16.27 2.07 22.48
C VAL A 165 -16.80 3.45 22.11
N PRO A 166 -16.83 4.41 23.06
CA PRO A 166 -17.20 5.79 22.77
C PRO A 166 -16.38 6.36 21.61
N ARG A 167 -17.06 7.09 20.72
CA ARG A 167 -16.42 7.79 19.60
C ARG A 167 -15.50 8.89 20.12
N GLY A 168 -14.49 9.22 19.33
CA GLY A 168 -13.70 10.43 19.53
C GLY A 168 -14.54 11.69 19.33
N ALA A 169 -13.95 12.85 19.63
CA ALA A 169 -14.57 14.15 19.35
C ALA A 169 -14.93 14.29 17.86
N ASP A 170 -16.05 14.97 17.60
CA ASP A 170 -16.54 15.19 16.24
C ASP A 170 -15.53 15.98 15.40
N ALA A 171 -15.30 15.46 14.20
CA ALA A 171 -14.38 15.94 13.19
C ALA A 171 -14.98 17.11 12.38
N GLY A 172 -14.23 18.19 12.25
CA GLY A 172 -14.55 19.33 11.39
C GLY A 172 -14.34 19.05 9.91
N GLU A 173 -14.61 20.04 9.08
CA GLU A 173 -14.40 19.97 7.63
C GLU A 173 -12.93 19.72 7.28
N GLY A 174 -12.67 18.81 6.34
CA GLY A 174 -11.33 18.36 5.95
C GLY A 174 -10.69 17.36 6.91
N GLU A 175 -11.24 17.14 8.10
CA GLU A 175 -10.75 16.13 9.04
C GLU A 175 -11.23 14.71 8.69
N THR A 176 -10.58 13.70 9.26
CA THR A 176 -10.92 12.30 9.02
C THR A 176 -12.09 11.83 9.86
N CYS A 177 -12.93 10.98 9.27
CA CYS A 177 -14.11 10.39 9.90
C CYS A 177 -14.18 8.88 9.64
N GLY A 178 -15.24 8.25 10.12
CA GLY A 178 -15.54 6.87 9.76
C GLY A 178 -15.00 5.83 10.74
N PRO A 179 -15.19 4.55 10.43
CA PRO A 179 -14.89 3.43 11.33
C PRO A 179 -13.40 3.24 11.60
N ILE A 180 -12.53 3.79 10.74
CA ILE A 180 -11.08 3.67 10.87
C ILE A 180 -10.57 4.49 12.07
N VAL A 181 -11.02 5.74 12.19
CA VAL A 181 -10.58 6.68 13.24
C VAL A 181 -11.59 6.81 14.37
N ASN A 182 -12.75 6.15 14.25
CA ASN A 182 -13.85 6.18 15.21
C ASN A 182 -14.34 7.61 15.53
N LYS A 183 -14.48 8.44 14.50
CA LYS A 183 -14.96 9.84 14.60
C LYS A 183 -16.13 10.10 13.67
N LYS A 184 -17.13 10.83 14.19
CA LYS A 184 -18.23 11.40 13.40
C LYS A 184 -17.82 12.78 12.88
N CYS A 185 -18.42 13.22 11.78
CA CYS A 185 -18.32 14.62 11.36
C CYS A 185 -19.25 15.50 12.21
N LYS A 186 -18.85 16.76 12.42
CA LYS A 186 -19.67 17.80 13.05
C LYS A 186 -21.01 17.96 12.33
N THR A 187 -22.00 18.46 13.05
CA THR A 187 -23.36 18.68 12.56
C THR A 187 -23.38 19.39 11.19
N GLY A 188 -24.12 18.81 10.25
CA GLY A 188 -24.26 19.34 8.89
C GLY A 188 -23.26 18.80 7.87
N LEU A 189 -22.13 18.25 8.32
CA LEU A 189 -21.11 17.66 7.45
C LEU A 189 -21.36 16.18 7.17
N CYS A 190 -20.90 15.76 6.01
CA CYS A 190 -20.98 14.41 5.49
C CYS A 190 -19.65 13.69 5.67
N CYS A 191 -19.70 12.39 5.96
CA CYS A 191 -18.50 11.55 5.96
C CYS A 191 -18.42 10.81 4.62
N SER A 192 -17.48 11.21 3.75
CA SER A 192 -17.36 10.63 2.41
C SER A 192 -16.94 9.16 2.43
N GLY A 193 -17.09 8.47 1.30
CA GLY A 193 -16.57 7.11 1.13
C GLY A 193 -15.06 6.98 1.35
N SER A 194 -14.31 8.06 1.18
CA SER A 194 -12.87 8.12 1.44
C SER A 194 -12.50 8.52 2.88
N ASN A 195 -13.48 8.60 3.78
CA ASN A 195 -13.28 8.87 5.22
C ASN A 195 -12.84 10.32 5.53
N PHE A 196 -13.36 11.30 4.79
CA PHE A 196 -13.14 12.73 5.06
C PHE A 196 -14.47 13.44 5.28
N CYS A 197 -14.47 14.38 6.22
CA CYS A 197 -15.59 15.26 6.47
C CYS A 197 -15.65 16.40 5.45
N GLY A 198 -16.83 16.65 4.89
CA GLY A 198 -17.05 17.76 3.98
C GLY A 198 -18.51 17.95 3.64
N SER A 199 -18.78 18.69 2.58
CA SER A 199 -20.12 19.02 2.10
C SER A 199 -20.21 18.91 0.59
N GLY A 200 -21.42 18.93 0.03
CA GLY A 200 -21.65 18.72 -1.40
C GLY A 200 -21.71 17.24 -1.80
N ASP A 201 -22.11 16.97 -3.04
CA ASP A 201 -22.45 15.62 -3.50
C ASP A 201 -21.26 14.65 -3.51
N ASP A 202 -20.04 15.16 -3.66
CA ASP A 202 -18.81 14.36 -3.58
C ASP A 202 -18.58 13.75 -2.19
N PHE A 203 -19.13 14.37 -1.14
CA PHE A 203 -19.06 13.87 0.24
C PHE A 203 -20.37 13.21 0.68
N CYS A 204 -21.50 13.79 0.27
CA CYS A 204 -22.81 13.45 0.80
C CYS A 204 -23.58 12.43 -0.03
N GLY A 205 -23.21 12.24 -1.30
CA GLY A 205 -23.95 11.40 -2.23
C GLY A 205 -23.77 9.90 -1.97
N ALA A 206 -24.84 9.13 -2.13
CA ALA A 206 -24.80 7.67 -2.06
C ALA A 206 -23.85 7.04 -3.10
N ALA A 207 -23.74 7.65 -4.29
CA ALA A 207 -22.81 7.22 -5.34
C ALA A 207 -21.33 7.32 -4.92
N ASN A 208 -21.01 8.17 -3.96
CA ASN A 208 -19.67 8.35 -3.39
C ASN A 208 -19.51 7.65 -2.03
N TRP A 209 -20.39 6.69 -1.72
CA TRP A 209 -20.40 5.92 -0.48
C TRP A 209 -20.38 6.82 0.77
N CYS A 210 -21.24 7.84 0.81
CA CYS A 210 -21.42 8.60 2.04
C CYS A 210 -21.82 7.69 3.20
N GLN A 211 -21.15 7.84 4.33
CA GLN A 211 -21.28 6.96 5.49
C GLN A 211 -22.25 7.56 6.52
N SER A 212 -23.53 7.20 6.44
CA SER A 212 -24.61 7.80 7.26
C SER A 212 -24.49 7.57 8.76
N LYS A 213 -23.73 6.54 9.18
CA LYS A 213 -23.38 6.33 10.59
C LYS A 213 -22.35 7.34 11.11
N TRP A 214 -21.65 8.03 10.22
CA TRP A 214 -20.48 8.87 10.53
C TRP A 214 -20.64 10.33 10.09
N GLY A 215 -21.73 10.68 9.40
CA GLY A 215 -22.08 12.06 9.03
C GLY A 215 -23.49 12.14 8.44
N LYS A 216 -23.88 13.32 7.96
CA LYS A 216 -25.09 13.49 7.14
C LYS A 216 -24.86 12.86 5.76
N CYS A 217 -25.87 12.25 5.16
CA CYS A 217 -25.85 11.82 3.75
C CYS A 217 -27.14 12.26 3.06
N ASN A 218 -27.08 12.38 1.72
CA ASN A 218 -28.19 12.76 0.86
C ASN A 218 -28.83 11.53 0.19
#